data_AF-A0A9D9MNA7-F1
#
_entry.id   AF-A0A9D9MNA7-F1
#
_cell.length_a   1.000
_cell.length_b   1.000
_cell.length_c   1.000
_cell.angle_alpha   90.00
_cell.angle_beta   90.00
_cell.angle_gamma   90.00
#
_symmetry.space_group_name_H-M   'P 1'
#
loop_
_entity.id
_entity.type
_entity.pdbx_description
1 polymer ?
#
loop_
_entity_poly.entity_id
_entity_poly.type
_entity_poly.pdbx_seq_one_letter_code
_entity_poly.pdbx_strand_id
1 'polypeptide(L)'
;MSARLFTPLLMVLAVAPASAATLSVVDESGAPLATAMVREMPATRAPADTRDGGYPLPAQPFVVETDITRFTDAVGRVRFDDRGRAVRLLVRKPGWREASIALAPGQAEARVALQRETDALKRAEALPANAWLGALDLGDGERKRHFQLQCGFCHQQGNAQTRAERSPDEWSTLIKRMVRYGSRLSSADQKALPELLSSGWRALREHPERVAGPAPWDAALAGSTLTEWPIGDAMSQQHDQLLGRNGHVYVADNIQDRVWEVDPASNRVTVHKIPHREGEPPGGLLAARLKEFPRHDSTSNAHSLAQSERDGHIFITPSAQQRLVEFDPASGAFTLHDIGGGFYPHTIRVDAQDRVWFTLALSNQVAMFERSTGRFTLYDLPARGLRERLTVALIKPIFKLMSWGVPLSNWLPVDRLSTGVPLPYGIAVTPDGSVWVSRLHADDLARIDPRSGAVTMVPVPFAGPRRLRSDADGNLWITAFPESAIYRYEPATQRFTRFELPVLPKGSETPYALNVDKRRGIVWVNGNQSDSLYALDIASGNWRRVPLPRRVAFTRDIEIAADGTVYTSTSSFPSWHVEDGQPTLIRVQTKAP
;
A
#
# COMPACT_ATOMS: atom_id res chain seq x y z
N MET A 1 -36.58 65.42 11.98
CA MET A 1 -36.07 64.23 12.69
C MET A 1 -35.42 63.32 11.68
N SER A 2 -34.07 63.29 11.68
CA SER A 2 -33.25 62.67 10.64
C SER A 2 -33.06 61.18 10.88
N ALA A 3 -33.42 60.34 9.91
CA ALA A 3 -33.10 58.92 9.91
C ALA A 3 -31.64 58.71 9.49
N ARG A 4 -30.83 58.13 10.38
CA ARG A 4 -29.43 57.76 10.11
C ARG A 4 -29.40 56.40 9.41
N LEU A 5 -28.97 56.39 8.16
CA LEU A 5 -28.57 55.19 7.42
C LEU A 5 -27.21 54.69 7.95
N PHE A 6 -27.19 53.52 8.58
CA PHE A 6 -25.96 52.79 8.88
C PHE A 6 -25.54 52.00 7.64
N THR A 7 -24.39 52.35 7.07
CA THR A 7 -23.75 51.57 6.00
C THR A 7 -22.72 50.66 6.66
N PRO A 8 -22.74 49.32 6.45
CA PRO A 8 -21.71 48.47 7.00
C PRO A 8 -20.44 48.64 6.16
N LEU A 9 -19.35 49.06 6.81
CA LEU A 9 -18.03 49.12 6.20
C LEU A 9 -17.52 47.68 6.03
N LEU A 10 -17.58 47.14 4.80
CA LEU A 10 -16.91 45.90 4.45
C LEU A 10 -15.39 46.14 4.55
N MET A 11 -14.76 45.71 5.64
CA MET A 11 -13.31 45.56 5.70
C MET A 11 -12.93 44.38 4.79
N VAL A 12 -12.51 44.70 3.57
CA VAL A 12 -11.75 43.77 2.73
C VAL A 12 -10.37 43.64 3.37
N LEU A 13 -10.18 42.59 4.17
CA LEU A 13 -8.85 42.15 4.57
C LEU A 13 -8.11 41.70 3.31
N ALA A 14 -7.27 42.58 2.78
CA ALA A 14 -6.30 42.23 1.75
C ALA A 14 -5.32 41.22 2.35
N VAL A 15 -5.53 39.94 2.07
CA VAL A 15 -4.54 38.89 2.34
C VAL A 15 -3.35 39.20 1.45
N ALA A 16 -2.25 39.69 2.04
CA ALA A 16 -0.99 39.84 1.33
C ALA A 16 -0.61 38.47 0.75
N PRO A 17 -0.17 38.38 -0.53
CA PRO A 17 0.24 37.12 -1.10
C PRO A 17 1.40 36.57 -0.25
N ALA A 18 1.23 35.36 0.29
CA ALA A 18 2.31 34.65 0.95
C ALA A 18 3.52 34.61 0.00
N SER A 19 4.66 35.16 0.40
CA SER A 19 5.83 35.21 -0.47
C SER A 19 6.36 33.81 -0.66
N ALA A 20 6.39 33.27 -1.88
CA ALA A 20 6.93 31.95 -2.13
C ALA A 20 8.47 31.93 -1.95
N ALA A 21 8.98 30.92 -1.27
CA ALA A 21 10.42 30.65 -1.19
C ALA A 21 10.88 29.89 -2.43
N THR A 22 11.95 30.38 -3.09
CA THR A 22 12.58 29.69 -4.23
C THR A 22 13.89 29.04 -3.79
N LEU A 23 13.98 27.72 -3.96
CA LEU A 23 15.22 26.97 -3.77
C LEU A 23 15.89 26.72 -5.13
N SER A 24 17.18 27.03 -5.22
CA SER A 24 18.04 26.63 -6.34
C SER A 24 18.94 25.46 -5.93
N VAL A 25 18.88 24.35 -6.66
CA VAL A 25 19.72 23.17 -6.48
C VAL A 25 20.74 23.10 -7.61
N VAL A 26 22.01 23.06 -7.24
CA VAL A 26 23.14 23.04 -8.17
C VAL A 26 24.11 21.91 -7.83
N ASP A 27 25.02 21.58 -8.73
CA ASP A 27 26.18 20.75 -8.43
C ASP A 27 27.33 21.55 -7.79
N GLU A 28 28.42 20.85 -7.47
CA GLU A 28 29.67 21.41 -6.94
C GLU A 28 30.32 22.49 -7.84
N SER A 29 30.04 22.50 -9.16
CA SER A 29 30.52 23.53 -10.09
C SER A 29 29.57 24.74 -10.19
N GLY A 30 28.39 24.63 -9.58
CA GLY A 30 27.33 25.63 -9.64
C GLY A 30 26.35 25.45 -10.80
N ALA A 31 26.47 24.37 -11.59
CA ALA A 31 25.54 24.07 -12.67
C ALA A 31 24.19 23.57 -12.11
N PRO A 32 23.05 23.92 -12.73
CA PRO A 32 21.73 23.57 -12.23
C PRO A 32 21.46 22.06 -12.27
N LEU A 33 20.85 21.53 -11.21
CA LEU A 33 20.42 20.14 -11.15
C LEU A 33 18.91 20.03 -11.33
N ALA A 34 18.48 19.63 -12.53
CA ALA A 34 17.08 19.33 -12.81
C ALA A 34 16.60 18.09 -12.08
N THR A 35 15.29 17.99 -11.85
CA THR A 35 14.61 16.84 -11.22
C THR A 35 15.21 16.40 -9.89
N ALA A 36 15.81 17.30 -9.11
CA ALA A 36 16.16 17.02 -7.72
C ALA A 36 14.87 17.04 -6.90
N MET A 37 14.64 16.00 -6.10
CA MET A 37 13.51 15.91 -5.19
C MET A 37 13.80 16.76 -3.96
N VAL A 38 12.87 17.63 -3.60
CA VAL A 38 12.97 18.51 -2.45
C VAL A 38 11.75 18.28 -1.57
N ARG A 39 11.96 17.76 -0.37
CA ARG A 39 10.92 17.53 0.64
C ARG A 39 11.03 18.59 1.74
N GLU A 40 10.01 19.42 1.84
CA GLU A 40 9.82 20.42 2.88
C GLU A 40 9.05 19.81 4.07
N MET A 41 9.66 19.91 5.25
CA MET A 41 9.11 19.41 6.51
C MET A 41 9.15 20.53 7.56
N PRO A 42 8.26 20.53 8.57
CA PRO A 42 8.43 21.39 9.74
C PRO A 42 9.82 21.19 10.36
N ALA A 43 10.48 22.29 10.76
CA ALA A 43 11.80 22.20 11.42
C ALA A 43 11.70 21.43 12.75
N THR A 44 10.59 21.66 13.47
CA THR A 44 10.19 20.96 14.69
C THR A 44 8.72 20.60 14.56
N ARG A 45 8.36 19.36 14.89
CA ARG A 45 6.96 18.93 14.95
C ARG A 45 6.45 19.03 16.38
N ALA A 46 5.17 19.35 16.55
CA ALA A 46 4.51 19.17 17.83
C ALA A 46 4.57 17.70 18.26
N PRO A 47 4.71 17.40 19.57
CA PRO A 47 4.59 16.03 20.07
C PRO A 47 3.25 15.41 19.66
N ALA A 48 3.26 14.14 19.27
CA ALA A 48 2.02 13.41 18.99
C ALA A 48 1.18 13.24 20.26
N ASP A 49 -0.14 13.32 20.13
CA ASP A 49 -1.07 12.91 21.19
C ASP A 49 -1.02 11.38 21.32
N THR A 50 -0.70 10.89 22.52
CA THR A 50 -0.49 9.47 22.82
C THR A 50 -1.42 8.94 23.92
N ARG A 51 -2.47 9.70 24.26
CA ARG A 51 -3.35 9.44 25.40
C ARG A 51 -4.17 8.14 25.32
N ASP A 52 -4.31 7.51 24.15
CA ASP A 52 -5.01 6.22 23.94
C ASP A 52 -4.03 5.13 23.49
N GLY A 53 -3.18 4.65 24.41
CA GLY A 53 -2.28 3.53 24.14
C GLY A 53 -1.17 3.85 23.13
N GLY A 54 -0.70 5.10 23.10
CA GLY A 54 0.28 5.58 22.12
C GLY A 54 -0.34 6.30 20.92
N TYR A 55 -1.67 6.49 20.90
CA TYR A 55 -2.40 7.16 19.82
C TYR A 55 -3.27 8.32 20.32
N PRO A 56 -3.74 9.20 19.41
CA PRO A 56 -4.69 10.26 19.76
C PRO A 56 -6.02 9.70 20.28
N LEU A 57 -6.70 10.49 21.12
CA LEU A 57 -8.04 10.13 21.59
C LEU A 57 -9.02 10.00 20.42
N PRO A 58 -9.86 8.95 20.38
CA PRO A 58 -10.86 8.79 19.32
C PRO A 58 -11.85 9.96 19.25
N ALA A 59 -12.34 10.24 18.04
CA ALA A 59 -13.33 11.29 17.73
C ALA A 59 -12.92 12.72 18.12
N GLN A 60 -11.66 12.97 18.47
CA GLN A 60 -11.12 14.31 18.72
C GLN A 60 -10.29 14.77 17.51
N PRO A 61 -10.77 15.75 16.73
CA PRO A 61 -10.03 16.22 15.57
C PRO A 61 -8.78 17.01 15.99
N PHE A 62 -7.70 16.83 15.24
CA PHE A 62 -6.47 17.61 15.36
C PHE A 62 -5.92 17.94 13.98
N VAL A 63 -5.03 18.93 13.88
CA VAL A 63 -4.41 19.32 12.61
C VAL A 63 -3.03 18.68 12.50
N VAL A 64 -2.78 18.00 11.39
CA VAL A 64 -1.47 17.41 11.09
C VAL A 64 -0.64 18.37 10.24
N GLU A 65 0.62 18.59 10.65
CA GLU A 65 1.58 19.30 9.82
C GLU A 65 2.07 18.39 8.68
N THR A 66 1.77 18.77 7.44
CA THR A 66 2.12 18.00 6.25
C THR A 66 3.56 18.20 5.80
N ASP A 67 4.12 17.17 5.18
CA ASP A 67 5.33 17.33 4.36
C ASP A 67 4.91 17.58 2.91
N ILE A 68 5.65 18.44 2.21
CA ILE A 68 5.41 18.73 0.79
C ILE A 68 6.68 18.39 0.01
N THR A 69 6.54 17.56 -1.01
CA THR A 69 7.64 17.23 -1.91
C THR A 69 7.36 17.76 -3.30
N ARG A 70 8.35 18.46 -3.87
CA ARG A 70 8.35 18.96 -5.25
C ARG A 70 9.69 18.62 -5.90
N PHE A 71 9.78 18.78 -7.21
CA PHE A 71 11.01 18.50 -7.96
C PHE A 71 11.50 19.77 -8.65
N THR A 72 12.82 19.91 -8.78
CA THR A 72 13.39 21.04 -9.51
C THR A 72 13.11 20.96 -11.01
N ASP A 73 12.92 22.12 -11.63
CA ASP A 73 12.78 22.30 -13.07
C ASP A 73 14.12 22.14 -13.83
N ALA A 74 14.09 22.36 -15.14
CA ALA A 74 15.28 22.24 -16.01
C ALA A 74 16.44 23.19 -15.62
N VAL A 75 16.17 24.27 -14.89
CA VAL A 75 17.17 25.23 -14.41
C VAL A 75 17.46 25.06 -12.93
N GLY A 76 17.10 23.92 -12.35
CA GLY A 76 17.44 23.56 -10.98
C GLY A 76 16.64 24.31 -9.93
N ARG A 77 15.47 24.88 -10.27
CA ARG A 77 14.66 25.66 -9.33
C ARG A 77 13.39 24.95 -8.92
N VAL A 78 12.98 25.15 -7.66
CA VAL A 78 11.70 24.71 -7.12
C VAL A 78 11.17 25.78 -6.18
N ARG A 79 9.84 25.94 -6.11
CA ARG A 79 9.18 26.91 -5.24
C ARG A 79 8.35 26.22 -4.19
N PHE A 80 8.27 26.81 -3.00
CA PHE A 80 7.39 26.44 -1.90
C PHE A 80 6.65 27.67 -1.40
N ASP A 81 5.44 27.46 -0.90
CA ASP A 81 4.65 28.54 -0.30
C ASP A 81 5.18 28.83 1.11
N ASP A 82 5.27 30.10 1.53
CA ASP A 82 5.70 30.41 2.89
C ASP A 82 4.67 29.91 3.90
N ARG A 83 5.13 29.06 4.81
CA ARG A 83 4.30 28.47 5.87
C ARG A 83 4.22 29.33 7.13
N GLY A 84 4.87 30.50 7.16
CA GLY A 84 4.93 31.37 8.33
C GLY A 84 5.70 30.78 9.50
N ARG A 85 6.52 29.74 9.27
CA ARG A 85 7.30 29.01 10.28
C ARG A 85 8.60 28.48 9.69
N ALA A 86 9.54 28.13 10.58
CA ALA A 86 10.78 27.49 10.16
C ALA A 86 10.53 26.09 9.58
N VAL A 87 11.18 25.78 8.46
CA VAL A 87 11.10 24.49 7.78
C VAL A 87 12.49 23.91 7.55
N ARG A 88 12.54 22.61 7.33
CA ARG A 88 13.72 21.87 6.90
C ARG A 88 13.47 21.30 5.51
N LEU A 89 14.38 21.54 4.59
CA LEU A 89 14.35 20.97 3.25
C LEU A 89 15.34 19.83 3.15
N LEU A 90 14.86 18.66 2.74
CA LEU A 90 15.67 17.51 2.37
C LEU A 90 15.77 17.42 0.85
N VAL A 91 16.99 17.48 0.31
CA VAL A 91 17.26 17.49 -1.13
C VAL A 91 17.93 16.19 -1.54
N ARG A 92 17.33 15.50 -2.53
CA ARG A 92 17.76 14.20 -3.03
C ARG A 92 17.85 14.16 -4.54
N LYS A 93 18.91 13.53 -5.05
CA LYS A 93 19.02 13.18 -6.46
C LYS A 93 19.87 11.90 -6.58
N PRO A 94 19.45 10.89 -7.36
CA PRO A 94 20.25 9.68 -7.58
C PRO A 94 21.68 10.02 -8.03
N GLY A 95 22.69 9.41 -7.39
CA GLY A 95 24.11 9.66 -7.66
C GLY A 95 24.73 10.84 -6.90
N TRP A 96 23.93 11.56 -6.10
CA TRP A 96 24.38 12.69 -5.28
C TRP A 96 24.20 12.40 -3.79
N ARG A 97 25.04 13.02 -2.97
CA ARG A 97 24.88 13.04 -1.53
C ARG A 97 23.64 13.85 -1.17
N GLU A 98 22.86 13.30 -0.25
CA GLU A 98 21.71 13.98 0.32
C GLU A 98 22.15 15.23 1.09
N ALA A 99 21.37 16.31 0.96
CA ALA A 99 21.59 17.55 1.69
C ALA A 99 20.35 17.93 2.48
N SER A 100 20.55 18.50 3.66
CA SER A 100 19.49 19.06 4.50
C SER A 100 19.82 20.52 4.81
N ILE A 101 18.86 21.41 4.63
CA ILE A 101 19.00 22.82 5.01
C ILE A 101 17.78 23.28 5.82
N ALA A 102 17.98 24.24 6.72
CA ALA A 102 16.90 24.91 7.42
C ALA A 102 16.57 26.23 6.71
N LEU A 103 15.29 26.56 6.60
CA LEU A 103 14.81 27.86 6.14
C LEU A 103 14.04 28.55 7.27
N ALA A 104 14.37 29.82 7.49
CA ALA A 104 13.63 30.68 8.41
C ALA A 104 12.30 31.14 7.78
N PRO A 105 11.29 31.50 8.59
CA PRO A 105 10.06 32.12 8.08
C PRO A 105 10.37 33.35 7.23
N GLY A 106 9.65 33.52 6.11
CA GLY A 106 9.83 34.67 5.20
C GLY A 106 11.13 34.68 4.39
N GLN A 107 11.98 33.64 4.47
CA GLN A 107 13.18 33.55 3.65
C GLN A 107 12.82 33.25 2.18
N ALA A 108 12.92 34.26 1.31
CA ALA A 108 12.48 34.18 -0.08
C ALA A 108 13.38 33.33 -0.99
N GLU A 109 14.67 33.21 -0.69
CA GLU A 109 15.62 32.46 -1.53
C GLU A 109 16.56 31.58 -0.71
N ALA A 110 16.90 30.43 -1.29
CA ALA A 110 17.92 29.54 -0.78
C ALA A 110 18.66 28.84 -1.93
N ARG A 111 19.89 28.41 -1.65
CA ARG A 111 20.70 27.64 -2.60
C ARG A 111 21.34 26.45 -1.91
N VAL A 112 21.31 25.29 -2.57
CA VAL A 112 21.97 24.05 -2.13
C VAL A 112 22.86 23.55 -3.26
N ALA A 113 24.13 23.31 -2.94
CA ALA A 113 25.05 22.61 -3.82
C ALA A 113 25.13 21.14 -3.38
N LEU A 114 24.72 20.22 -4.23
CA LEU A 114 24.88 18.78 -3.99
C LEU A 114 26.28 18.35 -4.40
N GLN A 115 26.84 17.41 -3.64
CA GLN A 115 28.13 16.77 -3.95
C GLN A 115 27.88 15.41 -4.58
N ARG A 116 28.64 15.06 -5.61
CA ARG A 116 28.56 13.72 -6.22
C ARG A 116 28.98 12.63 -5.23
N GLU A 117 28.26 11.51 -5.20
CA GLU A 117 28.66 10.36 -4.38
C GLU A 117 29.62 9.45 -5.14
N THR A 118 30.89 9.47 -4.73
CA THR A 118 31.99 8.72 -5.35
C THR A 118 32.18 7.34 -4.73
N ASP A 119 31.71 7.12 -3.51
CA ASP A 119 31.78 5.82 -2.84
C ASP A 119 30.78 4.84 -3.48
N ALA A 120 31.28 3.70 -3.97
CA ALA A 120 30.47 2.72 -4.68
C ALA A 120 29.41 2.07 -3.80
N LEU A 121 29.73 1.79 -2.53
CA LEU A 121 28.80 1.21 -1.58
C LEU A 121 27.70 2.23 -1.26
N LYS A 122 28.05 3.47 -0.90
CA LYS A 122 27.05 4.51 -0.60
C LYS A 122 26.11 4.78 -1.78
N ARG A 123 26.62 4.73 -3.02
CA ARG A 123 25.74 4.81 -4.21
C ARG A 123 24.75 3.66 -4.26
N ALA A 124 25.20 2.43 -4.04
CA ALA A 124 24.33 1.26 -4.01
C ALA A 124 23.31 1.34 -2.86
N GLU A 125 23.72 1.80 -1.68
CA GLU A 125 22.85 1.92 -0.51
C GLU A 125 21.77 3.00 -0.65
N ALA A 126 22.00 4.00 -1.50
CA ALA A 126 21.01 5.01 -1.85
C ALA A 126 19.92 4.49 -2.81
N LEU A 127 20.10 3.31 -3.42
CA LEU A 127 19.13 2.70 -4.32
C LEU A 127 18.00 2.01 -3.57
N PRO A 128 16.78 1.95 -4.14
CA PRO A 128 15.67 1.23 -3.52
C PRO A 128 15.92 -0.28 -3.43
N ALA A 129 15.14 -0.95 -2.61
CA ALA A 129 15.30 -2.37 -2.31
C ALA A 129 15.22 -3.28 -3.55
N ASN A 130 14.45 -2.89 -4.58
CA ASN A 130 14.35 -3.63 -5.84
C ASN A 130 15.70 -3.76 -6.55
N ALA A 131 16.61 -2.78 -6.45
CA ALA A 131 17.93 -2.87 -7.06
C ALA A 131 18.76 -4.00 -6.42
N TRP A 132 18.73 -4.08 -5.09
CA TRP A 132 19.41 -5.11 -4.31
C TRP A 132 18.80 -6.49 -4.53
N LEU A 133 17.47 -6.61 -4.44
CA LEU A 133 16.77 -7.86 -4.70
C LEU A 133 16.93 -8.32 -6.15
N GLY A 134 16.95 -7.37 -7.10
CA GLY A 134 17.21 -7.62 -8.51
C GLY A 134 18.59 -8.22 -8.75
N ALA A 135 19.62 -7.71 -8.06
CA ALA A 135 20.99 -8.20 -8.14
C ALA A 135 21.24 -9.50 -7.36
N LEU A 136 20.41 -9.83 -6.37
CA LEU A 136 20.56 -11.04 -5.56
C LEU A 136 20.33 -12.30 -6.39
N ASP A 137 21.33 -13.19 -6.37
CA ASP A 137 21.23 -14.53 -6.95
C ASP A 137 20.73 -15.53 -5.89
N LEU A 138 19.66 -16.25 -6.23
CA LEU A 138 19.05 -17.31 -5.41
C LEU A 138 19.08 -18.67 -6.12
N GLY A 139 20.01 -18.83 -7.06
CA GLY A 139 20.29 -20.05 -7.81
C GLY A 139 19.44 -20.22 -9.06
N ASP A 140 18.12 -20.05 -8.97
CA ASP A 140 17.23 -20.13 -10.13
C ASP A 140 16.07 -19.12 -10.07
N GLY A 141 15.51 -18.82 -11.25
CA GLY A 141 14.44 -17.82 -11.40
C GLY A 141 13.11 -18.21 -10.75
N GLU A 142 12.80 -19.50 -10.63
CA GLU A 142 11.57 -19.96 -9.98
C GLU A 142 11.65 -19.75 -8.46
N ARG A 143 12.79 -20.10 -7.84
CA ARG A 143 13.05 -19.83 -6.43
C ARG A 143 13.00 -18.34 -6.13
N LYS A 144 13.57 -17.51 -7.01
CA LYS A 144 13.52 -16.05 -6.85
C LYS A 144 12.08 -15.52 -6.89
N ARG A 145 11.27 -15.97 -7.85
CA ARG A 145 9.83 -15.63 -7.92
C ARG A 145 9.06 -16.11 -6.69
N HIS A 146 9.34 -17.32 -6.22
CA HIS A 146 8.71 -17.84 -5.01
C HIS A 146 9.10 -17.04 -3.76
N PHE A 147 10.38 -16.67 -3.63
CA PHE A 147 10.85 -15.79 -2.57
C PHE A 147 10.17 -14.41 -2.64
N GLN A 148 10.08 -13.81 -3.83
CA GLN A 148 9.35 -12.55 -4.03
C GLN A 148 7.89 -12.68 -3.61
N LEU A 149 7.20 -13.74 -4.04
CA LEU A 149 5.79 -14.00 -3.71
C LEU A 149 5.56 -14.14 -2.20
N GLN A 150 6.46 -14.83 -1.50
CA GLN A 150 6.29 -15.25 -0.10
C GLN A 150 6.99 -14.36 0.94
N CYS A 151 7.86 -13.45 0.50
CA CYS A 151 8.59 -12.53 1.40
C CYS A 151 8.34 -11.06 1.05
N GLY A 152 8.08 -10.74 -0.22
CA GLY A 152 7.92 -9.37 -0.70
C GLY A 152 6.55 -8.73 -0.41
N PHE A 153 5.64 -9.43 0.27
CA PHE A 153 4.25 -8.95 0.41
C PHE A 153 4.00 -8.12 1.68
N CYS A 154 4.81 -8.21 2.73
CA CYS A 154 4.63 -7.39 3.96
C CYS A 154 5.51 -6.14 3.96
N HIS A 155 6.76 -6.32 3.56
CA HIS A 155 7.77 -5.28 3.53
C HIS A 155 8.75 -5.56 2.40
N GLN A 156 9.53 -4.54 2.05
CA GLN A 156 10.57 -4.65 1.04
C GLN A 156 11.63 -5.68 1.39
N GLN A 157 12.19 -6.32 0.38
CA GLN A 157 13.33 -7.24 0.49
C GLN A 157 14.53 -6.58 -0.20
N GLY A 158 15.68 -6.50 0.48
CA GLY A 158 16.86 -5.81 -0.02
C GLY A 158 17.07 -4.38 0.52
N ASN A 159 16.18 -3.90 1.40
CA ASN A 159 16.46 -2.69 2.19
C ASN A 159 17.55 -2.97 3.24
N ALA A 160 18.07 -1.92 3.90
CA ALA A 160 19.17 -2.03 4.87
C ALA A 160 18.92 -3.06 5.98
N GLN A 161 17.70 -3.15 6.51
CA GLN A 161 17.32 -4.05 7.59
C GLN A 161 17.25 -5.52 7.12
N THR A 162 16.69 -5.75 5.93
CA THR A 162 16.51 -7.08 5.34
C THR A 162 17.76 -7.62 4.68
N ARG A 163 18.72 -6.79 4.27
CA ARG A 163 20.02 -7.25 3.73
C ARG A 163 21.14 -7.29 4.78
N ALA A 164 20.86 -6.98 6.04
CA ALA A 164 21.87 -7.01 7.09
C ALA A 164 22.56 -8.39 7.18
N GLU A 165 23.86 -8.38 7.50
CA GLU A 165 24.67 -9.59 7.57
C GLU A 165 24.16 -10.55 8.64
N ARG A 166 23.99 -11.81 8.24
CA ARG A 166 23.48 -12.90 9.08
C ARG A 166 24.08 -14.22 8.65
N SER A 167 24.33 -15.10 9.61
CA SER A 167 24.69 -16.49 9.36
C SER A 167 23.51 -17.28 8.76
N PRO A 168 23.77 -18.44 8.14
CA PRO A 168 22.70 -19.34 7.70
C PRO A 168 21.76 -19.75 8.85
N ASP A 169 22.25 -19.94 10.07
CA ASP A 169 21.39 -20.30 11.22
C ASP A 169 20.45 -19.16 11.65
N GLU A 170 20.95 -17.92 11.63
CA GLU A 170 20.15 -16.74 11.87
C GLU A 170 19.08 -16.56 10.79
N TRP A 171 19.44 -16.78 9.51
CA TRP A 171 18.49 -16.79 8.41
C TRP A 171 17.41 -17.87 8.55
N SER A 172 17.80 -19.10 8.91
CA SER A 172 16.89 -20.21 9.17
C SER A 172 15.88 -19.84 10.29
N THR A 173 16.36 -19.21 11.35
CA THR A 173 15.53 -18.72 12.45
C THR A 173 14.54 -17.64 12.01
N LEU A 174 14.98 -16.68 11.19
CA LEU A 174 14.12 -15.63 10.64
C LEU A 174 13.06 -16.19 9.68
N ILE A 175 13.44 -17.10 8.79
CA ILE A 175 12.53 -17.74 7.86
C ILE A 175 11.42 -18.49 8.62
N LYS A 176 11.76 -19.28 9.63
CA LYS A 176 10.77 -19.97 10.49
C LYS A 176 9.82 -18.98 11.17
N ARG A 177 10.31 -17.81 11.58
CA ARG A 177 9.48 -16.74 12.15
C ARG A 177 8.50 -16.19 11.11
N MET A 178 8.97 -15.90 9.89
CA MET A 178 8.12 -15.39 8.81
C MET A 178 7.07 -16.41 8.36
N VAL A 179 7.42 -17.72 8.34
CA VAL A 179 6.46 -18.81 8.07
C VAL A 179 5.37 -18.85 9.13
N ARG A 180 5.72 -18.71 10.41
CA ARG A 180 4.73 -18.57 11.49
C ARG A 180 3.88 -17.31 11.35
N TYR A 181 4.46 -16.21 10.88
CA TYR A 181 3.73 -14.99 10.52
C TYR A 181 2.96 -15.11 9.19
N GLY A 182 2.87 -16.29 8.58
CA GLY A 182 1.98 -16.59 7.46
C GLY A 182 2.61 -16.58 6.07
N SER A 183 3.94 -16.44 5.96
CA SER A 183 4.65 -16.78 4.72
C SER A 183 4.45 -18.26 4.39
N ARG A 184 4.15 -18.58 3.12
CA ARG A 184 4.03 -19.97 2.65
C ARG A 184 5.24 -20.39 1.81
N LEU A 185 6.43 -19.99 2.25
CA LEU A 185 7.68 -20.41 1.63
C LEU A 185 7.77 -21.95 1.63
N SER A 186 8.22 -22.53 0.50
CA SER A 186 8.18 -23.99 0.32
C SER A 186 9.16 -24.67 1.27
N SER A 187 8.88 -25.91 1.67
CA SER A 187 9.79 -26.65 2.56
C SER A 187 11.18 -26.88 1.93
N ALA A 188 11.27 -26.93 0.60
CA ALA A 188 12.54 -26.99 -0.12
C ALA A 188 13.30 -25.66 -0.03
N ASP A 189 12.62 -24.53 -0.24
CA ASP A 189 13.27 -23.21 -0.21
C ASP A 189 13.60 -22.77 1.22
N GLN A 190 12.84 -23.20 2.24
CA GLN A 190 13.19 -23.02 3.65
C GLN A 190 14.55 -23.64 4.01
N LYS A 191 14.96 -24.72 3.32
CA LYS A 191 16.26 -25.38 3.52
C LYS A 191 17.37 -24.72 2.71
N ALA A 192 17.08 -24.31 1.48
CA ALA A 192 18.08 -23.79 0.55
C ALA A 192 18.42 -22.31 0.77
N LEU A 193 17.41 -21.47 1.08
CA LEU A 193 17.59 -20.02 1.16
C LEU A 193 18.56 -19.52 2.23
N PRO A 194 18.71 -20.12 3.42
CA PRO A 194 19.59 -19.56 4.44
C PRO A 194 21.05 -19.35 3.95
N GLU A 195 21.60 -20.33 3.25
CA GLU A 195 22.94 -20.23 2.66
C GLU A 195 22.99 -19.22 1.52
N LEU A 196 22.00 -19.24 0.64
CA LEU A 196 21.92 -18.35 -0.52
C LEU A 196 21.76 -16.87 -0.11
N LEU A 197 20.95 -16.59 0.92
CA LEU A 197 20.76 -15.25 1.46
C LEU A 197 22.02 -14.76 2.19
N SER A 198 22.65 -15.62 2.99
CA SER A 198 23.89 -15.26 3.71
C SER A 198 25.01 -14.89 2.74
N SER A 199 25.31 -15.80 1.80
CA SER A 199 26.37 -15.62 0.81
C SER A 199 26.03 -14.53 -0.22
N GLY A 200 24.79 -14.49 -0.73
CA GLY A 200 24.36 -13.54 -1.74
C GLY A 200 24.40 -12.09 -1.25
N TRP A 201 23.93 -11.81 -0.03
CA TRP A 201 24.02 -10.46 0.52
C TRP A 201 25.46 -10.05 0.84
N ARG A 202 26.31 -10.98 1.29
CA ARG A 202 27.75 -10.72 1.48
C ARG A 202 28.42 -10.36 0.16
N ALA A 203 28.21 -11.16 -0.87
CA ALA A 203 28.77 -10.93 -2.19
C ALA A 203 28.36 -9.56 -2.78
N LEU A 204 27.11 -9.13 -2.60
CA LEU A 204 26.68 -7.81 -3.06
C LEU A 204 27.26 -6.65 -2.24
N ARG A 205 27.57 -6.86 -0.95
CA ARG A 205 28.28 -5.85 -0.14
C ARG A 205 29.74 -5.72 -0.52
N GLU A 206 30.39 -6.84 -0.84
CA GLU A 206 31.78 -6.88 -1.32
C GLU A 206 31.92 -6.37 -2.76
N HIS A 207 30.84 -6.48 -3.56
CA HIS A 207 30.77 -6.07 -4.96
C HIS A 207 29.56 -5.14 -5.23
N PRO A 208 29.52 -3.94 -4.61
CA PRO A 208 28.37 -3.03 -4.70
C PRO A 208 28.13 -2.51 -6.13
N GLU A 209 29.13 -2.57 -7.01
CA GLU A 209 28.99 -2.24 -8.44
C GLU A 209 28.00 -3.14 -9.18
N ARG A 210 27.69 -4.33 -8.65
CA ARG A 210 26.67 -5.23 -9.20
C ARG A 210 25.24 -4.75 -8.92
N VAL A 211 25.07 -3.86 -7.94
CA VAL A 211 23.78 -3.27 -7.61
C VAL A 211 23.56 -2.05 -8.50
N ALA A 212 22.97 -2.28 -9.68
CA ALA A 212 22.62 -1.22 -10.61
C ALA A 212 21.25 -0.62 -10.30
N GLY A 213 21.18 0.71 -10.32
CA GLY A 213 19.97 1.49 -10.06
C GLY A 213 19.18 1.82 -11.33
N PRO A 214 17.95 2.34 -11.17
CA PRO A 214 17.11 2.69 -12.30
C PRO A 214 17.66 3.88 -13.09
N ALA A 215 17.08 4.07 -14.29
CA ALA A 215 17.30 5.24 -15.12
C ALA A 215 17.07 6.55 -14.32
N PRO A 216 17.67 7.67 -14.75
CA PRO A 216 17.41 8.98 -14.17
C PRO A 216 15.92 9.29 -14.08
N TRP A 217 15.55 10.08 -13.08
CA TRP A 217 14.19 10.57 -12.92
C TRP A 217 13.75 11.46 -14.10
N ASP A 218 12.49 11.29 -14.51
CA ASP A 218 11.91 11.94 -15.68
C ASP A 218 11.70 13.45 -15.48
N ALA A 219 11.89 14.24 -16.54
CA ALA A 219 11.69 15.69 -16.53
C ALA A 219 10.24 16.10 -16.17
N ALA A 220 9.24 15.27 -16.46
CA ALA A 220 7.84 15.49 -16.14
C ALA A 220 7.58 15.63 -14.63
N LEU A 221 8.51 15.17 -13.77
CA LEU A 221 8.39 15.31 -12.33
C LEU A 221 8.45 16.75 -11.84
N ALA A 222 9.07 17.67 -12.58
CA ALA A 222 9.14 19.09 -12.21
C ALA A 222 7.76 19.74 -12.00
N GLY A 223 6.71 19.20 -12.63
CA GLY A 223 5.32 19.64 -12.47
C GLY A 223 4.53 18.86 -11.40
N SER A 224 5.18 18.06 -10.57
CA SER A 224 4.53 17.18 -9.60
C SER A 224 4.67 17.69 -8.17
N THR A 225 3.62 17.55 -7.37
CA THR A 225 3.61 17.81 -5.93
C THR A 225 3.10 16.59 -5.20
N LEU A 226 3.83 16.15 -4.18
CA LEU A 226 3.38 15.14 -3.24
C LEU A 226 3.13 15.78 -1.89
N THR A 227 2.03 15.44 -1.23
CA THR A 227 1.70 15.86 0.13
C THR A 227 1.62 14.64 1.02
N GLU A 228 2.35 14.62 2.13
CA GLU A 228 2.33 13.52 3.10
C GLU A 228 1.70 13.97 4.42
N TRP A 229 0.72 13.22 4.92
CA TRP A 229 0.16 13.36 6.28
C TRP A 229 0.69 12.22 7.16
N PRO A 230 1.62 12.51 8.07
CA PRO A 230 1.99 11.58 9.14
C PRO A 230 0.79 11.16 9.97
N ILE A 231 0.48 9.86 9.96
CA ILE A 231 -0.59 9.25 10.74
C ILE A 231 -0.11 7.91 11.32
N GLY A 232 -0.53 7.62 12.56
CA GLY A 232 -0.03 6.46 13.30
C GLY A 232 1.41 6.62 13.75
N ASP A 233 2.01 5.50 14.17
CA ASP A 233 3.39 5.43 14.63
C ASP A 233 4.14 4.25 13.99
N ALA A 234 5.38 3.98 14.44
CA ALA A 234 6.21 2.89 13.94
C ALA A 234 5.58 1.48 14.07
N MET A 235 4.56 1.35 14.91
CA MET A 235 3.76 0.14 15.19
C MET A 235 2.40 0.16 14.50
N SER A 236 2.06 1.18 13.72
CA SER A 236 0.89 1.19 12.85
C SER A 236 1.14 0.38 11.58
N GLN A 237 0.05 -0.03 10.92
CA GLN A 237 0.08 -0.55 9.56
C GLN A 237 -1.08 0.05 8.77
N GLN A 238 -0.81 1.16 8.07
CA GLN A 238 -1.78 1.78 7.16
C GLN A 238 -2.01 0.86 5.97
N HIS A 239 -3.08 0.08 6.00
CA HIS A 239 -3.18 -1.11 5.17
C HIS A 239 -3.83 -0.85 3.82
N ASP A 240 -5.12 -0.50 3.81
CA ASP A 240 -5.83 0.00 2.64
C ASP A 240 -6.43 1.38 3.00
N GLN A 241 -6.80 2.14 1.98
CA GLN A 241 -7.46 3.43 2.15
C GLN A 241 -8.61 3.60 1.16
N LEU A 242 -9.52 4.52 1.49
CA LEU A 242 -10.68 4.88 0.69
C LEU A 242 -10.78 6.39 0.57
N LEU A 243 -10.86 6.91 -0.65
CA LEU A 243 -11.26 8.29 -0.88
C LEU A 243 -12.79 8.37 -0.81
N GLY A 244 -13.31 8.98 0.24
CA GLY A 244 -14.74 9.16 0.45
C GLY A 244 -15.31 10.26 -0.46
N ARG A 245 -16.60 10.15 -0.75
CA ARG A 245 -17.38 11.14 -1.53
C ARG A 245 -17.41 12.53 -0.90
N ASN A 246 -17.20 12.65 0.40
CA ASN A 246 -17.05 13.90 1.12
C ASN A 246 -15.67 14.57 0.90
N GLY A 247 -14.78 13.95 0.13
CA GLY A 247 -13.42 14.42 -0.11
C GLY A 247 -12.41 14.05 0.98
N HIS A 248 -12.85 13.39 2.05
CA HIS A 248 -11.96 12.85 3.08
C HIS A 248 -11.35 11.53 2.63
N VAL A 249 -10.21 11.17 3.23
CA VAL A 249 -9.55 9.88 3.02
C VAL A 249 -9.59 9.08 4.32
N TYR A 250 -10.11 7.86 4.24
CA TYR A 250 -10.20 6.92 5.36
C TYR A 250 -9.13 5.86 5.22
N VAL A 251 -8.26 5.71 6.21
CA VAL A 251 -7.13 4.76 6.19
C VAL A 251 -7.29 3.75 7.32
N ALA A 252 -7.37 2.46 7.00
CA ALA A 252 -7.46 1.42 8.01
C ALA A 252 -6.08 1.07 8.57
N ASP A 253 -5.94 1.16 9.89
CA ASP A 253 -4.77 0.69 10.62
C ASP A 253 -4.97 -0.76 11.04
N ASN A 254 -4.33 -1.69 10.32
CA ASN A 254 -4.59 -3.12 10.42
C ASN A 254 -4.21 -3.73 11.76
N ILE A 255 -3.34 -3.11 12.55
CA ILE A 255 -2.86 -3.71 13.80
C ILE A 255 -3.26 -2.92 15.04
N GLN A 256 -4.11 -1.90 14.88
CA GLN A 256 -4.48 -0.97 15.96
C GLN A 256 -6.00 -0.74 16.13
N ASP A 257 -6.87 -1.44 15.38
CA ASP A 257 -8.35 -1.24 15.42
C ASP A 257 -8.78 0.22 15.18
N ARG A 258 -8.12 0.92 14.26
CA ARG A 258 -8.37 2.33 13.98
C ARG A 258 -8.63 2.60 12.51
N VAL A 259 -9.48 3.59 12.26
CA VAL A 259 -9.65 4.25 10.96
C VAL A 259 -9.23 5.69 11.12
N TRP A 260 -8.23 6.12 10.35
CA TRP A 260 -7.80 7.51 10.28
C TRP A 260 -8.61 8.22 9.20
N GLU A 261 -9.43 9.18 9.58
CA GLU A 261 -10.13 10.08 8.67
C GLU A 261 -9.29 11.35 8.49
N VAL A 262 -8.84 11.61 7.27
CA VAL A 262 -8.04 12.78 6.91
C VAL A 262 -8.84 13.67 5.98
N ASP A 263 -9.03 14.94 6.34
CA ASP A 263 -9.51 16.01 5.47
C ASP A 263 -8.31 16.65 4.77
N PRO A 264 -8.07 16.38 3.46
CA PRO A 264 -6.91 16.90 2.75
C PRO A 264 -7.01 18.40 2.42
N ALA A 265 -8.18 19.03 2.60
CA ALA A 265 -8.37 20.45 2.36
C ALA A 265 -7.93 21.28 3.59
N SER A 266 -8.21 20.80 4.80
CA SER A 266 -7.87 21.50 6.04
C SER A 266 -6.71 20.88 6.83
N ASN A 267 -6.18 19.73 6.40
CA ASN A 267 -5.22 18.89 7.13
C ASN A 267 -5.73 18.40 8.50
N ARG A 268 -7.05 18.40 8.71
CA ARG A 268 -7.66 17.91 9.94
C ARG A 268 -7.73 16.39 9.89
N VAL A 269 -7.40 15.75 11.00
CA VAL A 269 -7.42 14.30 11.16
C VAL A 269 -8.30 13.96 12.35
N THR A 270 -9.15 12.95 12.18
CA THR A 270 -9.98 12.36 13.22
C THR A 270 -9.69 10.86 13.26
N VAL A 271 -9.53 10.29 14.45
CA VAL A 271 -9.31 8.84 14.63
C VAL A 271 -10.60 8.20 15.10
N HIS A 272 -11.06 7.17 14.40
CA HIS A 272 -12.21 6.37 14.79
C HIS A 272 -11.73 5.00 15.25
N LYS A 273 -12.11 4.59 16.46
CA LYS A 273 -11.73 3.29 17.03
C LYS A 273 -12.84 2.28 16.74
N ILE A 274 -12.48 1.19 16.07
CA ILE A 274 -13.42 0.12 15.74
C ILE A 274 -13.79 -0.59 17.04
N PRO A 275 -15.09 -0.72 17.38
CA PRO A 275 -15.50 -1.39 18.61
C PRO A 275 -15.26 -2.90 18.52
N HIS A 276 -14.91 -3.49 19.65
CA HIS A 276 -14.84 -4.93 19.83
C HIS A 276 -15.84 -5.37 20.90
N ARG A 277 -16.25 -6.64 20.86
CA ARG A 277 -17.13 -7.21 21.90
C ARG A 277 -16.29 -7.60 23.10
N GLU A 278 -16.90 -7.55 24.29
CA GLU A 278 -16.25 -8.02 25.51
C GLU A 278 -15.79 -9.48 25.36
N GLY A 279 -14.55 -9.75 25.78
CA GLY A 279 -13.93 -11.09 25.70
C GLY A 279 -13.27 -11.43 24.37
N GLU A 280 -13.29 -10.55 23.36
CA GLU A 280 -12.54 -10.76 22.12
C GLU A 280 -11.03 -10.58 22.36
N PRO A 281 -10.19 -11.59 22.09
CA PRO A 281 -8.76 -11.50 22.38
C PRO A 281 -8.04 -10.60 21.37
N PRO A 282 -6.94 -9.95 21.77
CA PRO A 282 -6.00 -9.34 20.82
C PRO A 282 -5.58 -10.35 19.74
N GLY A 283 -5.61 -9.88 18.49
CA GLY A 283 -5.40 -10.63 17.26
C GLY A 283 -6.58 -11.50 16.80
N GLY A 284 -7.70 -11.51 17.52
CA GLY A 284 -8.93 -12.22 17.13
C GLY A 284 -8.69 -13.70 16.81
N LEU A 285 -9.29 -14.19 15.72
CA LEU A 285 -9.11 -15.57 15.25
C LEU A 285 -7.68 -15.90 14.79
N LEU A 286 -6.81 -14.88 14.69
CA LEU A 286 -5.42 -14.99 14.24
C LEU A 286 -4.43 -14.65 15.35
N ALA A 287 -4.87 -14.57 16.61
CA ALA A 287 -4.05 -14.19 17.76
C ALA A 287 -2.73 -14.97 17.83
N ALA A 288 -2.76 -16.27 17.54
CA ALA A 288 -1.57 -17.12 17.54
C ALA A 288 -0.51 -16.70 16.50
N ARG A 289 -0.91 -16.12 15.37
CA ARG A 289 -0.02 -15.75 14.26
C ARG A 289 0.92 -14.64 14.66
N LEU A 290 0.44 -13.62 15.36
CA LEU A 290 1.19 -12.40 15.69
C LEU A 290 1.44 -12.25 17.19
N LYS A 291 1.27 -13.32 17.98
CA LYS A 291 1.42 -13.32 19.44
C LYS A 291 2.75 -12.72 19.94
N GLU A 292 3.84 -12.92 19.20
CA GLU A 292 5.16 -12.40 19.55
C GLU A 292 5.48 -11.05 18.89
N PHE A 293 4.56 -10.51 18.07
CA PHE A 293 4.73 -9.19 17.48
C PHE A 293 4.37 -8.12 18.53
N PRO A 294 5.25 -7.14 18.78
CA PRO A 294 5.00 -6.15 19.82
C PRO A 294 3.82 -5.23 19.48
N ARG A 295 3.13 -4.72 20.51
CA ARG A 295 2.00 -3.75 20.40
C ARG A 295 0.95 -4.13 19.33
N HIS A 296 0.59 -5.42 19.28
CA HIS A 296 -0.52 -5.91 18.47
C HIS A 296 -1.77 -6.05 19.35
N ASP A 297 -2.47 -4.94 19.53
CA ASP A 297 -3.66 -4.88 20.41
C ASP A 297 -4.98 -4.94 19.62
N SER A 298 -4.91 -5.05 18.29
CA SER A 298 -6.08 -5.13 17.41
C SER A 298 -6.80 -6.47 17.53
N THR A 299 -8.12 -6.41 17.71
CA THR A 299 -9.04 -7.55 17.70
C THR A 299 -9.64 -7.82 16.31
N SER A 300 -9.67 -6.82 15.43
CA SER A 300 -10.36 -6.86 14.14
C SER A 300 -9.45 -7.16 12.95
N ASN A 301 -8.22 -6.64 13.01
CA ASN A 301 -7.34 -6.49 11.87
C ASN A 301 -8.03 -5.88 10.64
N ALA A 302 -8.52 -4.64 10.80
CA ALA A 302 -9.18 -3.86 9.74
C ALA A 302 -8.34 -3.85 8.45
N HIS A 303 -8.96 -4.24 7.35
CA HIS A 303 -8.21 -4.66 6.17
C HIS A 303 -8.49 -3.81 4.93
N SER A 304 -9.70 -3.92 4.37
CA SER A 304 -10.10 -3.24 3.14
C SER A 304 -11.38 -2.44 3.36
N LEU A 305 -11.55 -1.33 2.64
CA LEU A 305 -12.69 -0.43 2.77
C LEU A 305 -13.42 -0.26 1.43
N ALA A 306 -14.74 -0.09 1.47
CA ALA A 306 -15.54 0.36 0.32
C ALA A 306 -16.73 1.21 0.77
N GLN A 307 -17.08 2.23 0.00
CA GLN A 307 -18.20 3.11 0.31
C GLN A 307 -19.48 2.67 -0.39
N SER A 308 -20.61 2.78 0.32
CA SER A 308 -21.93 2.79 -0.30
C SER A 308 -22.16 4.08 -1.08
N GLU A 309 -22.67 3.89 -2.28
CA GLU A 309 -23.00 4.96 -3.20
C GLU A 309 -24.33 5.64 -2.86
N ARG A 310 -25.16 5.00 -2.01
CA ARG A 310 -26.51 5.46 -1.64
C ARG A 310 -26.54 6.41 -0.46
N ASP A 311 -25.76 6.12 0.58
CA ASP A 311 -25.78 6.83 1.87
C ASP A 311 -24.39 7.23 2.37
N GLY A 312 -23.32 6.83 1.69
CA GLY A 312 -21.95 7.18 2.08
C GLY A 312 -21.39 6.36 3.25
N HIS A 313 -22.11 5.35 3.75
CA HIS A 313 -21.59 4.43 4.76
C HIS A 313 -20.37 3.67 4.22
N ILE A 314 -19.38 3.42 5.08
CA ILE A 314 -18.13 2.75 4.74
C ILE A 314 -18.14 1.35 5.32
N PHE A 315 -17.92 0.35 4.47
CA PHE A 315 -17.80 -1.05 4.87
C PHE A 315 -16.35 -1.45 4.97
N ILE A 316 -16.00 -2.12 6.06
CA ILE A 316 -14.64 -2.53 6.40
C ILE A 316 -14.62 -4.04 6.65
N THR A 317 -13.66 -4.73 6.04
CA THR A 317 -13.40 -6.15 6.30
C THR A 317 -12.41 -6.33 7.46
N PRO A 318 -12.81 -6.96 8.57
CA PRO A 318 -11.91 -7.32 9.66
C PRO A 318 -11.33 -8.72 9.44
N SER A 319 -10.06 -8.81 9.03
CA SER A 319 -9.44 -10.08 8.63
C SER A 319 -9.25 -11.09 9.79
N ALA A 320 -9.33 -10.63 11.04
CA ALA A 320 -9.26 -11.48 12.23
C ALA A 320 -10.63 -11.91 12.79
N GLN A 321 -11.74 -11.55 12.13
CA GLN A 321 -13.10 -11.78 12.61
C GLN A 321 -14.00 -12.41 11.53
N GLN A 322 -15.18 -12.89 11.93
CA GLN A 322 -16.23 -13.42 11.04
C GLN A 322 -17.41 -12.46 10.95
N ARG A 323 -17.11 -11.18 10.74
CA ARG A 323 -18.10 -10.10 10.63
C ARG A 323 -17.74 -9.13 9.52
N LEU A 324 -18.69 -8.30 9.13
CA LEU A 324 -18.49 -7.09 8.35
C LEU A 324 -18.69 -5.89 9.28
N VAL A 325 -17.82 -4.89 9.20
CA VAL A 325 -17.98 -3.63 9.95
C VAL A 325 -18.56 -2.58 9.02
N GLU A 326 -19.61 -1.89 9.44
CA GLU A 326 -20.17 -0.73 8.76
C GLU A 326 -19.92 0.51 9.62
N PHE A 327 -19.44 1.58 9.00
CA PHE A 327 -19.09 2.84 9.63
C PHE A 327 -19.87 3.98 8.95
N ASP A 328 -20.63 4.73 9.73
CA ASP A 328 -21.27 5.95 9.27
C ASP A 328 -20.33 7.14 9.52
N PRO A 329 -19.72 7.74 8.47
CA PRO A 329 -18.81 8.87 8.65
C PRO A 329 -19.50 10.14 9.14
N ALA A 330 -20.82 10.27 9.01
CA ALA A 330 -21.55 11.46 9.46
C ALA A 330 -21.75 11.47 10.98
N SER A 331 -22.08 10.32 11.58
CA SER A 331 -22.29 10.20 13.02
C SER A 331 -21.08 9.66 13.78
N GLY A 332 -20.13 9.01 13.09
CA GLY A 332 -19.03 8.26 13.71
C GLY A 332 -19.46 6.89 14.26
N ALA A 333 -20.69 6.45 14.01
CA ALA A 333 -21.22 5.20 14.54
C ALA A 333 -20.72 3.97 13.77
N PHE A 334 -20.55 2.86 14.50
CA PHE A 334 -20.20 1.56 13.94
C PHE A 334 -21.33 0.55 14.14
N THR A 335 -21.62 -0.23 13.10
CA THR A 335 -22.50 -1.39 13.13
C THR A 335 -21.73 -2.65 12.77
N LEU A 336 -21.97 -3.74 13.51
CA LEU A 336 -21.26 -5.01 13.33
C LEU A 336 -22.23 -6.07 12.79
N HIS A 337 -21.95 -6.60 11.60
CA HIS A 337 -22.79 -7.59 10.92
C HIS A 337 -22.12 -8.97 10.95
N ASP A 338 -22.68 -9.92 11.70
CA ASP A 338 -22.13 -11.27 11.78
C ASP A 338 -22.42 -12.07 10.50
N ILE A 339 -21.37 -12.64 9.91
CA ILE A 339 -21.48 -13.39 8.64
C ILE A 339 -22.04 -14.80 8.90
N GLY A 340 -21.75 -15.38 10.08
CA GLY A 340 -22.13 -16.75 10.46
C GLY A 340 -21.23 -17.85 9.88
N GLY A 341 -20.20 -17.50 9.11
CA GLY A 341 -19.25 -18.45 8.51
C GLY A 341 -18.14 -17.77 7.72
N GLY A 342 -17.32 -18.58 7.05
CA GLY A 342 -16.18 -18.10 6.27
C GLY A 342 -15.01 -17.60 7.11
N PHE A 343 -13.82 -17.48 6.54
CA PHE A 343 -12.64 -17.02 7.27
C PHE A 343 -11.82 -16.02 6.46
N TYR A 344 -11.24 -15.05 7.18
CA TYR A 344 -10.37 -14.01 6.64
C TYR A 344 -11.08 -13.11 5.60
N PRO A 345 -12.11 -12.34 6.01
CA PRO A 345 -12.65 -11.26 5.19
C PRO A 345 -11.51 -10.36 4.71
N HIS A 346 -11.41 -10.15 3.40
CA HIS A 346 -10.24 -9.51 2.81
C HIS A 346 -10.60 -8.34 1.90
N THR A 347 -10.57 -8.47 0.57
CA THR A 347 -10.81 -7.31 -0.30
C THR A 347 -12.31 -7.10 -0.47
N ILE A 348 -12.78 -5.86 -0.51
CA ILE A 348 -14.20 -5.50 -0.50
C ILE A 348 -14.59 -4.53 -1.61
N ARG A 349 -15.80 -4.65 -2.16
CA ARG A 349 -16.39 -3.75 -3.15
C ARG A 349 -17.89 -3.58 -2.88
N VAL A 350 -18.45 -2.44 -3.23
CA VAL A 350 -19.90 -2.24 -3.30
C VAL A 350 -20.31 -2.20 -4.78
N ASP A 351 -21.38 -2.89 -5.13
CA ASP A 351 -21.93 -2.86 -6.50
C ASP A 351 -22.99 -1.79 -6.69
N ALA A 352 -23.47 -1.62 -7.93
CA ALA A 352 -24.49 -0.61 -8.26
C ALA A 352 -25.87 -0.88 -7.62
N GLN A 353 -26.11 -2.09 -7.10
CA GLN A 353 -27.32 -2.44 -6.36
C GLN A 353 -27.17 -2.15 -4.86
N ASP A 354 -26.02 -1.60 -4.44
CA ASP A 354 -25.65 -1.35 -3.05
C ASP A 354 -25.48 -2.64 -2.22
N ARG A 355 -25.06 -3.72 -2.89
CA ARG A 355 -24.66 -4.97 -2.24
C ARG A 355 -23.16 -4.95 -2.00
N VAL A 356 -22.76 -5.45 -0.84
CA VAL A 356 -21.36 -5.43 -0.41
C VAL A 356 -20.72 -6.79 -0.64
N TRP A 357 -19.74 -6.85 -1.52
CA TRP A 357 -19.06 -8.07 -1.94
C TRP A 357 -17.64 -8.12 -1.39
N PHE A 358 -17.23 -9.25 -0.82
CA PHE A 358 -15.87 -9.41 -0.33
C PHE A 358 -15.38 -10.86 -0.35
N THR A 359 -14.07 -11.03 -0.43
CA THR A 359 -13.43 -12.35 -0.38
C THR A 359 -13.30 -12.84 1.05
N LEU A 360 -13.52 -14.15 1.24
CA LEU A 360 -13.22 -14.89 2.46
C LEU A 360 -12.01 -15.79 2.16
N ALA A 361 -10.82 -15.23 2.29
CA ALA A 361 -9.63 -15.77 1.62
C ALA A 361 -9.25 -17.17 2.11
N LEU A 362 -9.42 -17.43 3.41
CA LEU A 362 -9.00 -18.68 4.00
C LEU A 362 -10.03 -19.80 3.80
N SER A 363 -11.32 -19.47 3.65
CA SER A 363 -12.37 -20.47 3.40
C SER A 363 -12.65 -20.73 1.93
N ASN A 364 -11.89 -20.15 1.01
CA ASN A 364 -12.11 -20.29 -0.45
C ASN A 364 -13.52 -19.87 -0.90
N GLN A 365 -14.00 -18.75 -0.37
CA GLN A 365 -15.37 -18.26 -0.58
C GLN A 365 -15.40 -16.78 -0.94
N VAL A 366 -16.56 -16.36 -1.45
CA VAL A 366 -16.96 -14.95 -1.60
C VAL A 366 -18.24 -14.74 -0.82
N ALA A 367 -18.34 -13.62 -0.10
CA ALA A 367 -19.56 -13.21 0.57
C ALA A 367 -20.18 -12.01 -0.13
N MET A 368 -21.51 -11.99 -0.17
CA MET A 368 -22.32 -10.84 -0.55
C MET A 368 -23.25 -10.49 0.62
N PHE A 369 -23.23 -9.24 1.05
CA PHE A 369 -24.15 -8.70 2.04
C PHE A 369 -25.21 -7.84 1.33
N GLU A 370 -26.46 -8.28 1.43
CA GLU A 370 -27.63 -7.60 0.90
C GLU A 370 -28.11 -6.60 1.95
N ARG A 371 -27.69 -5.34 1.82
CA ARG A 371 -27.93 -4.29 2.83
C ARG A 371 -29.42 -4.09 3.13
N SER A 372 -30.26 -4.20 2.12
CA SER A 372 -31.71 -4.01 2.24
C SER A 372 -32.39 -5.00 3.18
N THR A 373 -31.80 -6.19 3.35
CA THR A 373 -32.36 -7.27 4.18
C THR A 373 -31.46 -7.68 5.35
N GLY A 374 -30.22 -7.19 5.39
CA GLY A 374 -29.20 -7.60 6.37
C GLY A 374 -28.73 -9.04 6.20
N ARG A 375 -28.94 -9.67 5.03
CA ARG A 375 -28.58 -11.08 4.79
C ARG A 375 -27.26 -11.24 4.06
N PHE A 376 -26.50 -12.26 4.48
CA PHE A 376 -25.34 -12.75 3.76
C PHE A 376 -25.70 -13.89 2.81
N THR A 377 -25.08 -13.89 1.62
CA THR A 377 -25.02 -15.04 0.70
C THR A 377 -23.55 -15.42 0.52
N LEU A 378 -23.24 -16.70 0.69
CA LEU A 378 -21.88 -17.23 0.52
C LEU A 378 -21.79 -18.03 -0.78
N TYR A 379 -20.75 -17.76 -1.57
CA TYR A 379 -20.44 -18.46 -2.81
C TYR A 379 -19.16 -19.27 -2.60
N ASP A 380 -19.30 -20.59 -2.66
CA ASP A 380 -18.16 -21.50 -2.66
C ASP A 380 -17.46 -21.48 -4.03
N LEU A 381 -16.14 -21.35 -4.03
CA LEU A 381 -15.36 -21.42 -5.26
C LEU A 381 -14.91 -22.87 -5.52
N PRO A 382 -14.99 -23.38 -6.75
CA PRO A 382 -14.55 -24.73 -7.09
C PRO A 382 -13.09 -25.00 -6.67
N ALA A 383 -12.87 -26.08 -5.94
CA ALA A 383 -11.52 -26.52 -5.57
C ALA A 383 -10.80 -27.14 -6.79
N ARG A 384 -9.48 -26.93 -6.92
CA ARG A 384 -8.68 -27.56 -8.00
C ARG A 384 -8.61 -29.09 -7.91
N GLY A 385 -8.85 -29.64 -6.73
CA GLY A 385 -8.81 -31.09 -6.51
C GLY A 385 -9.09 -31.49 -5.06
N LEU A 386 -8.93 -32.80 -4.79
CA LEU A 386 -9.27 -33.41 -3.50
C LEU A 386 -8.48 -32.82 -2.33
N ARG A 387 -7.17 -32.60 -2.49
CA ARG A 387 -6.30 -32.07 -1.43
C ARG A 387 -6.74 -30.68 -0.99
N GLU A 388 -7.06 -29.81 -1.95
CA GLU A 388 -7.55 -28.45 -1.69
C GLU A 388 -8.90 -28.49 -0.96
N ARG A 389 -9.84 -29.31 -1.45
CA ARG A 389 -11.15 -29.50 -0.82
C ARG A 389 -11.03 -29.98 0.63
N LEU A 390 -10.16 -30.95 0.90
CA LEU A 390 -9.91 -31.44 2.25
C LEU A 390 -9.26 -30.37 3.14
N THR A 391 -8.30 -29.61 2.63
CA THR A 391 -7.63 -28.55 3.39
C THR A 391 -8.62 -27.45 3.80
N VAL A 392 -9.47 -27.01 2.87
CA VAL A 392 -10.53 -26.02 3.14
C VAL A 392 -11.53 -26.56 4.18
N ALA A 393 -11.97 -27.81 4.04
CA ALA A 393 -12.89 -28.44 4.99
C ALA A 393 -12.31 -28.56 6.42
N LEU A 394 -10.98 -28.70 6.54
CA LEU A 394 -10.27 -28.84 7.81
C LEU A 394 -9.83 -27.50 8.42
N ILE A 395 -10.20 -26.35 7.85
CA ILE A 395 -9.66 -25.08 8.32
C ILE A 395 -10.07 -24.75 9.77
N LYS A 396 -11.33 -25.00 10.13
CA LYS A 396 -11.85 -24.76 11.49
C LYS A 396 -11.09 -25.57 12.56
N PRO A 397 -10.89 -26.90 12.42
CA PRO A 397 -10.09 -27.64 13.39
C PRO A 397 -8.62 -27.23 13.40
N ILE A 398 -8.02 -26.86 12.25
CA ILE A 398 -6.64 -26.36 12.19
C ILE A 398 -6.49 -25.06 13.00
N PHE A 399 -7.41 -24.12 12.84
CA PHE A 399 -7.44 -22.86 13.61
C PHE A 399 -7.55 -23.10 15.12
N LYS A 400 -8.40 -24.05 15.53
CA LYS A 400 -8.54 -24.41 16.94
C LYS A 400 -7.23 -24.97 17.51
N LEU A 401 -6.54 -25.85 16.79
CA LEU A 401 -5.24 -26.37 17.22
C LEU A 401 -4.15 -25.29 17.29
N MET A 402 -4.10 -24.38 16.31
CA MET A 402 -3.16 -23.25 16.35
C MET A 402 -3.44 -22.32 17.53
N SER A 403 -4.71 -22.12 17.90
CA SER A 403 -5.08 -21.32 19.08
C SER A 403 -4.57 -21.90 20.40
N TRP A 404 -4.32 -23.22 20.45
CA TRP A 404 -3.67 -23.88 21.59
C TRP A 404 -2.14 -23.81 21.57
N GLY A 405 -1.55 -23.08 20.61
CA GLY A 405 -0.10 -22.88 20.51
C GLY A 405 0.65 -23.97 19.74
N VAL A 406 -0.05 -24.88 19.06
CA VAL A 406 0.59 -25.91 18.22
C VAL A 406 1.14 -25.25 16.94
N PRO A 407 2.46 -25.33 16.65
CA PRO A 407 3.09 -24.62 15.52
C PRO A 407 2.89 -25.36 14.19
N LEU A 408 1.64 -25.67 13.84
CA LEU A 408 1.28 -26.47 12.65
C LEU A 408 1.84 -25.90 11.34
N SER A 409 1.98 -24.58 11.24
CA SER A 409 2.53 -23.91 10.05
C SER A 409 3.97 -24.35 9.72
N ASN A 410 4.75 -24.75 10.71
CA ASN A 410 6.15 -25.17 10.55
C ASN A 410 6.30 -26.69 10.40
N TRP A 411 5.29 -27.48 10.76
CA TRP A 411 5.34 -28.95 10.74
C TRP A 411 4.76 -29.54 9.45
N LEU A 412 3.80 -28.86 8.83
CA LEU A 412 3.17 -29.33 7.60
C LEU A 412 4.01 -28.97 6.37
N PRO A 413 4.27 -29.92 5.46
CA PRO A 413 5.01 -29.63 4.25
C PRO A 413 4.23 -28.67 3.34
N VAL A 414 4.95 -27.69 2.77
CA VAL A 414 4.42 -26.70 1.84
C VAL A 414 5.12 -26.85 0.50
N ASP A 415 4.36 -27.16 -0.55
CA ASP A 415 4.83 -27.09 -1.94
C ASP A 415 4.78 -25.66 -2.48
N ARG A 416 5.57 -25.38 -3.53
CA ARG A 416 5.69 -24.04 -4.14
C ARG A 416 4.35 -23.50 -4.67
N LEU A 417 3.50 -24.38 -5.20
CA LEU A 417 2.17 -24.04 -5.72
C LEU A 417 1.14 -23.77 -4.61
N SER A 418 1.48 -24.01 -3.34
CA SER A 418 0.56 -23.92 -2.21
C SER A 418 -0.76 -24.66 -2.47
N THR A 419 -0.68 -25.88 -3.02
CA THR A 419 -1.80 -26.68 -3.57
C THR A 419 -2.98 -26.89 -2.60
N GLY A 420 -2.80 -26.65 -1.29
CA GLY A 420 -3.86 -26.76 -0.28
C GLY A 420 -4.64 -25.47 0.02
N VAL A 421 -4.19 -24.29 -0.41
CA VAL A 421 -4.79 -23.01 0.04
C VAL A 421 -4.92 -22.04 -1.14
N PRO A 422 -6.03 -22.06 -1.90
CA PRO A 422 -6.19 -21.33 -3.16
C PRO A 422 -6.21 -19.81 -2.97
N LEU A 423 -6.68 -19.35 -1.80
CA LEU A 423 -6.63 -17.98 -1.32
C LEU A 423 -7.30 -16.94 -2.26
N PRO A 424 -8.65 -16.89 -2.32
CA PRO A 424 -9.36 -15.79 -2.97
C PRO A 424 -8.95 -14.45 -2.36
N TYR A 425 -8.44 -13.56 -3.19
CA TYR A 425 -7.67 -12.42 -2.72
C TYR A 425 -8.31 -11.10 -3.13
N GLY A 426 -8.04 -10.63 -4.36
CA GLY A 426 -8.64 -9.44 -4.92
C GLY A 426 -10.06 -9.70 -5.42
N ILE A 427 -10.89 -8.65 -5.41
CA ILE A 427 -12.24 -8.66 -5.99
C ILE A 427 -12.49 -7.39 -6.79
N ALA A 428 -13.21 -7.52 -7.89
CA ALA A 428 -13.71 -6.42 -8.71
C ALA A 428 -15.16 -6.69 -9.12
N VAL A 429 -15.94 -5.61 -9.26
CA VAL A 429 -17.26 -5.64 -9.87
C VAL A 429 -17.15 -4.94 -11.22
N THR A 430 -17.53 -5.62 -12.30
CA THR A 430 -17.55 -5.05 -13.65
C THR A 430 -18.85 -4.29 -13.92
N PRO A 431 -18.89 -3.39 -14.93
CA PRO A 431 -20.09 -2.58 -15.23
C PRO A 431 -21.36 -3.40 -15.50
N ASP A 432 -21.23 -4.63 -16.00
CA ASP A 432 -22.34 -5.56 -16.23
C ASP A 432 -22.87 -6.22 -14.92
N GLY A 433 -22.28 -5.88 -13.78
CA GLY A 433 -22.60 -6.45 -12.47
C GLY A 433 -21.90 -7.78 -12.16
N SER A 434 -21.11 -8.34 -13.07
CA SER A 434 -20.35 -9.57 -12.77
C SER A 434 -19.31 -9.31 -11.69
N VAL A 435 -19.11 -10.30 -10.83
CA VAL A 435 -18.11 -10.22 -9.76
C VAL A 435 -16.93 -11.10 -10.12
N TRP A 436 -15.73 -10.51 -10.14
CA TRP A 436 -14.50 -11.19 -10.50
C TRP A 436 -13.54 -11.25 -9.31
N VAL A 437 -12.95 -12.42 -9.10
CA VAL A 437 -12.08 -12.69 -7.96
C VAL A 437 -10.81 -13.36 -8.43
N SER A 438 -9.65 -12.90 -7.96
CA SER A 438 -8.38 -13.59 -8.17
C SER A 438 -8.12 -14.60 -7.07
N ARG A 439 -7.57 -15.77 -7.41
CA ARG A 439 -7.10 -16.76 -6.43
C ARG A 439 -5.59 -16.84 -6.44
N LEU A 440 -4.97 -16.24 -5.43
CA LEU A 440 -3.53 -15.94 -5.38
C LEU A 440 -2.64 -17.19 -5.51
N HIS A 441 -3.07 -18.34 -4.98
CA HIS A 441 -2.28 -19.58 -5.03
C HIS A 441 -2.90 -20.65 -5.93
N ALA A 442 -3.93 -20.29 -6.72
CA ALA A 442 -4.56 -21.18 -7.67
C ALA A 442 -4.29 -20.80 -9.14
N ASP A 443 -3.68 -19.63 -9.38
CA ASP A 443 -3.34 -19.13 -10.71
C ASP A 443 -4.55 -19.07 -11.66
N ASP A 444 -5.68 -18.61 -11.12
CA ASP A 444 -6.91 -18.41 -11.87
C ASP A 444 -7.78 -17.26 -11.31
N LEU A 445 -8.83 -16.95 -12.06
CA LEU A 445 -9.91 -16.03 -11.71
C LEU A 445 -11.22 -16.78 -11.57
N ALA A 446 -12.07 -16.36 -10.64
CA ALA A 446 -13.47 -16.77 -10.57
C ALA A 446 -14.38 -15.62 -11.02
N ARG A 447 -15.31 -15.90 -11.94
CA ARG A 447 -16.43 -15.02 -12.29
C ARG A 447 -17.69 -15.54 -11.62
N ILE A 448 -18.40 -14.68 -10.90
CA ILE A 448 -19.68 -14.96 -10.28
C ILE A 448 -20.74 -14.12 -11.00
N ASP A 449 -21.79 -14.78 -11.51
CA ASP A 449 -23.01 -14.11 -11.93
C ASP A 449 -23.91 -13.91 -10.71
N PRO A 450 -24.13 -12.67 -10.24
CA PRO A 450 -24.87 -12.43 -9.00
C PRO A 450 -26.38 -12.69 -9.13
N ARG A 451 -26.92 -12.95 -10.33
CA ARG A 451 -28.34 -13.27 -10.54
C ARG A 451 -28.61 -14.76 -10.38
N SER A 452 -27.74 -15.59 -10.96
CA SER A 452 -27.87 -17.05 -10.94
C SER A 452 -27.06 -17.72 -9.83
N GLY A 453 -26.04 -17.03 -9.32
CA GLY A 453 -25.02 -17.57 -8.42
C GLY A 453 -24.00 -18.49 -9.10
N ALA A 454 -24.01 -18.59 -10.43
CA ALA A 454 -23.10 -19.44 -11.17
C ALA A 454 -21.66 -18.93 -11.06
N VAL A 455 -20.72 -19.86 -10.79
CA VAL A 455 -19.28 -19.60 -10.71
C VAL A 455 -18.57 -20.21 -11.92
N THR A 456 -17.82 -19.40 -12.66
CA THR A 456 -16.99 -19.83 -13.79
C THR A 456 -15.52 -19.56 -13.49
N MET A 457 -14.66 -20.56 -13.65
CA MET A 457 -13.22 -20.43 -13.42
C MET A 457 -12.49 -20.13 -14.74
N VAL A 458 -11.54 -19.20 -14.71
CA VAL A 458 -10.73 -18.77 -15.85
C VAL A 458 -9.25 -18.86 -15.47
N PRO A 459 -8.46 -19.77 -16.07
CA PRO A 459 -7.03 -19.86 -15.79
C PRO A 459 -6.31 -18.60 -16.25
N VAL A 460 -5.26 -18.18 -15.52
CA VAL A 460 -4.37 -17.10 -15.95
C VAL A 460 -3.04 -17.66 -16.50
N PRO A 461 -2.38 -16.98 -17.45
CA PRO A 461 -1.12 -17.45 -18.03
C PRO A 461 0.12 -17.05 -17.19
N PHE A 462 -0.07 -16.75 -15.90
CA PHE A 462 0.97 -16.22 -15.01
C PHE A 462 0.72 -16.66 -13.56
N ALA A 463 1.75 -16.56 -12.71
CA ALA A 463 1.63 -16.94 -11.31
C ALA A 463 1.17 -15.79 -10.41
N GLY A 464 0.35 -16.09 -9.40
CA GLY A 464 0.02 -15.17 -8.33
C GLY A 464 -0.79 -13.94 -8.73
N PRO A 465 -1.98 -14.10 -9.37
CA PRO A 465 -2.90 -12.99 -9.58
C PRO A 465 -3.33 -12.42 -8.22
N ARG A 466 -2.87 -11.20 -7.91
CA ARG A 466 -3.04 -10.64 -6.56
C ARG A 466 -4.29 -9.79 -6.43
N ARG A 467 -4.26 -8.53 -6.87
CA ARG A 467 -5.43 -7.62 -6.84
C ARG A 467 -5.83 -7.25 -8.25
N LEU A 468 -7.12 -6.99 -8.45
CA LEU A 468 -7.70 -6.62 -9.73
C LEU A 468 -8.70 -5.48 -9.61
N ARG A 469 -8.85 -4.71 -10.68
CA ARG A 469 -9.88 -3.68 -10.87
C ARG A 469 -10.43 -3.78 -12.30
N SER A 470 -11.70 -3.39 -12.48
CA SER A 470 -12.32 -3.26 -13.80
C SER A 470 -12.07 -1.86 -14.37
N ASP A 471 -11.79 -1.76 -15.66
CA ASP A 471 -11.92 -0.50 -16.39
C ASP A 471 -13.38 -0.22 -16.80
N ALA A 472 -13.61 0.84 -17.58
CA ALA A 472 -14.93 1.26 -18.04
C ALA A 472 -15.57 0.29 -19.05
N ASP A 473 -14.77 -0.46 -19.80
CA ASP A 473 -15.21 -1.39 -20.84
C ASP A 473 -15.44 -2.81 -20.27
N GLY A 474 -15.19 -3.00 -18.98
CA GLY A 474 -15.33 -4.29 -18.31
C GLY A 474 -14.11 -5.20 -18.45
N ASN A 475 -12.97 -4.69 -18.94
CA ASN A 475 -11.72 -5.44 -18.90
C ASN A 475 -11.14 -5.43 -17.48
N LEU A 476 -10.47 -6.51 -17.11
CA LEU A 476 -9.84 -6.65 -15.81
C LEU A 476 -8.36 -6.33 -15.92
N TRP A 477 -7.92 -5.40 -15.08
CA TRP A 477 -6.50 -5.13 -14.87
C TRP A 477 -6.06 -5.85 -13.61
N ILE A 478 -5.03 -6.69 -13.72
CA ILE A 478 -4.62 -7.65 -12.68
C ILE A 478 -3.13 -7.49 -12.40
N THR A 479 -2.73 -7.41 -11.14
CA THR A 479 -1.32 -7.44 -10.75
C THR A 479 -0.77 -8.87 -10.78
N ALA A 480 0.33 -9.08 -11.50
CA ALA A 480 1.11 -10.32 -11.50
C ALA A 480 2.31 -10.14 -10.57
N PHE A 481 2.08 -10.45 -9.29
CA PHE A 481 2.94 -10.01 -8.19
C PHE A 481 4.41 -10.44 -8.33
N PRO A 482 4.76 -11.72 -8.57
CA PRO A 482 6.17 -12.12 -8.69
C PRO A 482 6.76 -11.90 -10.11
N GLU A 483 5.96 -11.45 -11.08
CA GLU A 483 6.41 -11.28 -12.47
C GLU A 483 6.81 -9.84 -12.84
N SER A 484 6.70 -8.89 -11.89
CA SER A 484 6.99 -7.48 -12.15
C SER A 484 6.17 -6.92 -13.32
N ALA A 485 4.90 -7.31 -13.40
CA ALA A 485 4.01 -6.98 -14.51
C ALA A 485 2.56 -6.79 -14.06
N ILE A 486 1.75 -6.21 -14.94
CA ILE A 486 0.29 -6.26 -14.88
C ILE A 486 -0.25 -6.94 -16.15
N TYR A 487 -1.46 -7.48 -16.07
CA TYR A 487 -2.17 -8.05 -17.20
C TYR A 487 -3.52 -7.39 -17.37
N ARG A 488 -3.92 -7.17 -18.63
CA ARG A 488 -5.31 -6.88 -19.00
C ARG A 488 -5.95 -8.18 -19.48
N TYR A 489 -7.09 -8.56 -18.89
CA TYR A 489 -7.95 -9.63 -19.37
C TYR A 489 -9.21 -9.04 -19.96
N GLU A 490 -9.53 -9.42 -21.20
CA GLU A 490 -10.70 -8.96 -21.94
C GLU A 490 -11.72 -10.11 -21.99
N PRO A 491 -12.77 -10.12 -21.14
CA PRO A 491 -13.67 -11.27 -21.03
C PRO A 491 -14.41 -11.60 -22.32
N ALA A 492 -14.73 -10.59 -23.14
CA ALA A 492 -15.44 -10.75 -24.41
C ALA A 492 -14.67 -11.60 -25.43
N THR A 493 -13.34 -11.50 -25.44
CA THR A 493 -12.48 -12.25 -26.36
C THR A 493 -11.59 -13.28 -25.66
N GLN A 494 -11.73 -13.43 -24.34
CA GLN A 494 -10.91 -14.29 -23.48
C GLN A 494 -9.39 -14.10 -23.66
N ARG A 495 -8.96 -12.85 -23.90
CA ARG A 495 -7.55 -12.54 -24.22
C ARG A 495 -6.84 -11.90 -23.04
N PHE A 496 -5.63 -12.38 -22.75
CA PHE A 496 -4.70 -11.73 -21.83
C PHE A 496 -3.65 -10.93 -22.60
N THR A 497 -3.36 -9.72 -22.13
CA THR A 497 -2.25 -8.88 -22.62
C THR A 497 -1.35 -8.49 -21.45
N ARG A 498 -0.06 -8.75 -21.57
CA ARG A 498 0.94 -8.46 -20.53
C ARG A 498 1.56 -7.07 -20.71
N PHE A 499 1.71 -6.35 -19.61
CA PHE A 499 2.43 -5.07 -19.56
C PHE A 499 3.52 -5.16 -18.49
N GLU A 500 4.78 -5.14 -18.91
CA GLU A 500 5.91 -5.16 -18.00
C GLU A 500 6.11 -3.80 -17.33
N LEU A 501 6.37 -3.77 -16.02
CA LEU A 501 6.66 -2.50 -15.34
C LEU A 501 8.02 -1.94 -15.81
N PRO A 502 8.16 -0.61 -15.89
CA PRO A 502 9.38 0.07 -16.35
C PRO A 502 10.42 0.18 -15.21
N VAL A 503 10.78 -0.96 -14.62
CA VAL A 503 11.76 -1.04 -13.51
C VAL A 503 13.11 -1.58 -13.98
N LEU A 504 14.16 -1.23 -13.25
CA LEU A 504 15.49 -1.80 -13.41
C LEU A 504 16.04 -2.21 -12.03
N PRO A 505 16.66 -3.41 -11.93
CA PRO A 505 16.70 -4.48 -12.94
C PRO A 505 15.30 -4.98 -13.32
N LYS A 506 15.13 -5.53 -14.54
CA LYS A 506 13.84 -6.09 -14.96
C LYS A 506 13.45 -7.26 -14.05
N GLY A 507 12.15 -7.43 -13.78
CA GLY A 507 11.68 -8.47 -12.86
C GLY A 507 11.85 -8.17 -11.37
N SER A 508 12.35 -6.98 -11.01
CA SER A 508 12.69 -6.65 -9.61
C SER A 508 11.54 -6.05 -8.79
N GLU A 509 10.41 -5.73 -9.41
CA GLU A 509 9.24 -5.17 -8.73
C GLU A 509 8.21 -6.25 -8.37
N THR A 510 7.47 -6.03 -7.30
CA THR A 510 6.36 -6.87 -6.85
C THR A 510 5.07 -6.06 -6.69
N PRO A 511 4.38 -5.68 -7.77
CA PRO A 511 3.25 -4.74 -7.70
C PRO A 511 2.07 -5.35 -6.93
N TYR A 512 1.69 -4.74 -5.81
CA TYR A 512 0.65 -5.29 -4.92
C TYR A 512 -0.75 -5.12 -5.48
N ALA A 513 -1.10 -3.88 -5.81
CA ALA A 513 -2.40 -3.47 -6.30
C ALA A 513 -2.26 -2.46 -7.44
N LEU A 514 -3.41 -2.18 -8.04
CA LEU A 514 -3.58 -1.15 -9.05
C LEU A 514 -4.97 -0.53 -8.91
N ASN A 515 -5.16 0.64 -9.52
CA ASN A 515 -6.46 1.25 -9.76
C ASN A 515 -6.49 1.93 -11.14
N VAL A 516 -7.69 2.06 -11.71
CA VAL A 516 -7.88 2.58 -13.07
C VAL A 516 -8.60 3.92 -13.00
N ASP A 517 -7.95 4.99 -13.46
CA ASP A 517 -8.64 6.24 -13.78
C ASP A 517 -9.45 6.00 -15.06
N LYS A 518 -10.68 5.53 -14.88
CA LYS A 518 -11.59 5.18 -15.97
C LYS A 518 -11.85 6.35 -16.92
N ARG A 519 -11.80 7.59 -16.42
CA ARG A 519 -12.07 8.79 -17.22
C ARG A 519 -10.91 9.15 -18.13
N ARG A 520 -9.68 8.94 -17.64
CA ARG A 520 -8.44 9.28 -18.38
C ARG A 520 -7.81 8.09 -19.10
N GLY A 521 -8.26 6.87 -18.83
CA GLY A 521 -7.64 5.68 -19.38
C GLY A 521 -6.23 5.46 -18.83
N ILE A 522 -6.01 5.70 -17.53
CA ILE A 522 -4.70 5.54 -16.88
C ILE A 522 -4.78 4.44 -15.82
N VAL A 523 -3.86 3.47 -15.88
CA VAL A 523 -3.71 2.45 -14.84
C VAL A 523 -2.59 2.87 -13.89
N TRP A 524 -2.93 3.16 -12.64
CA TRP A 524 -1.96 3.41 -11.57
C TRP A 524 -1.62 2.10 -10.85
N VAL A 525 -0.34 1.86 -10.59
CA VAL A 525 0.19 0.62 -10.02
C VAL A 525 1.16 0.94 -8.88
N ASN A 526 1.06 0.20 -7.79
CA ASN A 526 2.01 0.32 -6.68
C ASN A 526 3.39 -0.27 -7.05
N GLY A 527 4.47 0.44 -6.71
CA GLY A 527 5.84 -0.06 -6.72
C GLY A 527 6.29 -0.41 -5.31
N ASN A 528 6.11 -1.66 -4.93
CA ASN A 528 6.32 -2.13 -3.56
C ASN A 528 7.77 -2.30 -3.18
N GLN A 529 8.68 -2.54 -4.13
CA GLN A 529 10.12 -2.71 -3.92
C GLN A 529 10.95 -1.50 -4.34
N SER A 530 10.38 -0.57 -5.12
CA SER A 530 11.12 0.49 -5.80
C SER A 530 10.90 1.92 -5.26
N ASP A 531 10.20 2.05 -4.14
CA ASP A 531 9.82 3.34 -3.54
C ASP A 531 9.13 4.26 -4.57
N SER A 532 8.23 3.70 -5.38
CA SER A 532 7.66 4.42 -6.53
C SER A 532 6.20 4.03 -6.78
N LEU A 533 5.49 4.90 -7.49
CA LEU A 533 4.25 4.56 -8.20
C LEU A 533 4.48 4.56 -9.70
N TYR A 534 3.70 3.78 -10.42
CA TYR A 534 3.73 3.71 -11.89
C TYR A 534 2.36 4.06 -12.46
N ALA A 535 2.33 4.78 -13.57
CA ALA A 535 1.12 5.10 -14.32
C ALA A 535 1.30 4.66 -15.78
N LEU A 536 0.40 3.83 -16.28
CA LEU A 536 0.33 3.41 -17.68
C LEU A 536 -0.82 4.16 -18.36
N ASP A 537 -0.52 4.91 -19.42
CA ASP A 537 -1.54 5.37 -20.36
C ASP A 537 -1.98 4.20 -21.24
N ILE A 538 -3.28 3.85 -21.21
CA ILE A 538 -3.81 2.67 -21.91
C ILE A 538 -3.73 2.85 -23.43
N ALA A 539 -3.98 4.05 -23.94
CA ALA A 539 -4.07 4.30 -25.37
C ALA A 539 -2.69 4.29 -26.04
N SER A 540 -1.70 4.93 -25.41
CA SER A 540 -0.35 5.05 -25.96
C SER A 540 0.60 3.95 -25.50
N GLY A 541 0.28 3.25 -24.41
CA GLY A 541 1.18 2.27 -23.78
C GLY A 541 2.37 2.89 -23.02
N ASN A 542 2.38 4.22 -22.83
CA ASN A 542 3.48 4.91 -22.18
C ASN A 542 3.40 4.79 -20.67
N TRP A 543 4.56 4.60 -20.05
CA TRP A 543 4.68 4.58 -18.61
C TRP A 543 5.27 5.87 -18.06
N ARG A 544 4.78 6.26 -16.89
CA ARG A 544 5.39 7.28 -16.02
C ARG A 544 5.69 6.67 -14.66
N ARG A 545 6.82 7.06 -14.08
CA ARG A 545 7.23 6.71 -12.72
C ARG A 545 7.18 7.95 -11.83
N VAL A 546 6.62 7.80 -10.64
CA VAL A 546 6.64 8.82 -9.59
C VAL A 546 7.41 8.26 -8.38
N PRO A 547 8.65 8.70 -8.09
CA PRO A 547 9.36 8.27 -6.90
C PRO A 547 8.69 8.86 -5.65
N LEU A 548 8.61 8.06 -4.59
CA LEU A 548 8.04 8.47 -3.31
C LEU A 548 9.09 9.19 -2.45
N PRO A 549 8.69 10.13 -1.57
CA PRO A 549 9.65 10.98 -0.86
C PRO A 549 10.52 10.24 0.15
N ARG A 550 9.92 9.27 0.85
CA ARG A 550 10.59 8.38 1.81
C ARG A 550 11.14 7.14 1.10
N ARG A 551 12.32 6.70 1.55
CA ARG A 551 12.86 5.38 1.20
C ARG A 551 12.09 4.29 1.95
N VAL A 552 12.12 3.08 1.40
CA VAL A 552 11.42 1.92 1.95
C VAL A 552 9.90 2.16 2.07
N ALA A 553 9.35 2.87 1.08
CA ALA A 553 7.96 3.24 0.97
C ALA A 553 7.17 2.14 0.26
N PHE A 554 6.86 1.07 1.00
CA PHE A 554 5.95 0.02 0.56
C PHE A 554 4.51 0.56 0.49
N THR A 555 3.78 0.38 -0.61
CA THR A 555 2.41 0.89 -0.78
C THR A 555 1.43 -0.22 -1.19
N ARG A 556 0.19 -0.25 -0.68
CA ARG A 556 -0.73 -1.41 -0.88
C ARG A 556 -2.00 -1.15 -1.66
N ASP A 557 -2.44 0.09 -1.72
CA ASP A 557 -3.68 0.46 -2.40
C ASP A 557 -3.56 1.83 -3.05
N ILE A 558 -4.45 2.13 -3.98
CA ILE A 558 -4.48 3.38 -4.74
C ILE A 558 -5.92 3.85 -4.89
N GLU A 559 -6.19 5.08 -4.50
CA GLU A 559 -7.46 5.75 -4.74
C GLU A 559 -7.26 6.96 -5.65
N ILE A 560 -8.23 7.23 -6.50
CA ILE A 560 -8.10 8.24 -7.57
C ILE A 560 -9.29 9.20 -7.46
N ALA A 561 -9.00 10.46 -7.21
CA ALA A 561 -9.99 11.52 -7.21
C ALA A 561 -10.47 11.82 -8.63
N ALA A 562 -11.65 12.41 -8.75
CA ALA A 562 -12.22 12.77 -10.04
C ALA A 562 -11.25 13.62 -10.88
N ASP A 563 -10.55 14.57 -10.27
CA ASP A 563 -9.56 15.43 -10.94
C ASP A 563 -8.25 14.72 -11.34
N GLY A 564 -8.10 13.43 -11.06
CA GLY A 564 -6.91 12.64 -11.38
C GLY A 564 -5.82 12.69 -10.31
N THR A 565 -6.07 13.39 -9.19
CA THR A 565 -5.23 13.32 -7.99
C THR A 565 -5.25 11.90 -7.44
N VAL A 566 -4.09 11.38 -7.06
CA VAL A 566 -3.93 10.01 -6.57
C VAL A 566 -3.62 10.00 -5.08
N TYR A 567 -4.20 9.05 -4.34
CA TYR A 567 -3.93 8.82 -2.92
C TYR A 567 -3.40 7.40 -2.70
N THR A 568 -2.32 7.30 -1.93
CA THR A 568 -1.73 6.04 -1.46
C THR A 568 -1.29 6.18 -0.01
N SER A 569 -0.96 5.11 0.69
CA SER A 569 -0.30 5.18 2.00
C SER A 569 0.96 4.31 2.05
N THR A 570 1.89 4.64 2.95
CA THR A 570 2.98 3.71 3.29
C THR A 570 2.42 2.61 4.19
N SER A 571 2.57 1.37 3.76
CA SER A 571 1.87 0.20 4.31
C SER A 571 2.82 -0.93 4.72
N SER A 572 4.09 -0.60 4.98
CA SER A 572 5.07 -1.56 5.48
C SER A 572 4.55 -2.20 6.76
N PHE A 573 4.63 -3.52 6.83
CA PHE A 573 4.41 -4.25 8.07
C PHE A 573 5.69 -4.98 8.43
N PRO A 574 6.51 -4.42 9.34
CA PRO A 574 6.24 -3.26 10.22
C PRO A 574 6.54 -1.88 9.61
N SER A 575 5.93 -0.81 10.15
CA SER A 575 6.17 0.57 9.69
C SER A 575 7.55 1.12 10.05
N TRP A 576 8.23 0.58 11.08
CA TRP A 576 9.61 0.98 11.41
C TRP A 576 10.65 0.65 10.30
N HIS A 577 10.26 -0.04 9.24
CA HIS A 577 11.11 -0.21 8.05
C HIS A 577 11.10 1.03 7.15
N VAL A 578 10.02 1.82 7.15
CA VAL A 578 9.94 3.08 6.41
C VAL A 578 11.06 3.99 6.91
N GLU A 579 11.68 4.74 6.01
CA GLU A 579 12.61 5.79 6.42
C GLU A 579 11.94 6.70 7.47
N ASP A 580 12.60 6.94 8.60
CA ASP A 580 12.08 7.68 9.78
C ASP A 580 11.02 6.95 10.62
N GLY A 581 10.56 5.77 10.19
CA GLY A 581 9.59 4.94 10.91
C GLY A 581 8.18 5.52 10.97
N GLN A 582 7.89 6.60 10.24
CA GLN A 582 6.58 7.24 10.24
C GLN A 582 5.72 6.76 9.07
N PRO A 583 4.61 6.06 9.33
CA PRO A 583 3.62 5.84 8.30
C PRO A 583 2.93 7.15 7.88
N THR A 584 2.58 7.23 6.61
CA THR A 584 1.95 8.42 6.02
C THR A 584 0.86 8.07 5.02
N LEU A 585 -0.19 8.90 4.99
CA LEU A 585 -1.03 9.06 3.81
C LEU A 585 -0.30 9.99 2.83
N ILE A 586 -0.33 9.66 1.54
CA ILE A 586 0.36 10.38 0.47
C ILE A 586 -0.66 10.77 -0.60
N ARG A 587 -0.74 12.05 -0.91
CA ARG A 587 -1.42 12.58 -2.09
C ARG A 587 -0.40 12.88 -3.16
N VAL A 588 -0.64 12.43 -4.39
CA VAL A 588 0.20 12.63 -5.56
C VAL A 588 -0.58 13.43 -6.60
N GLN A 589 -0.08 14.63 -6.89
CA GLN A 589 -0.58 15.50 -7.94
C GLN A 589 0.50 15.61 -9.01
N THR A 590 0.18 15.18 -10.21
CA THR A 590 1.10 15.26 -11.36
C THR A 590 0.48 16.15 -12.41
N LYS A 591 1.31 16.81 -13.21
CA LYS A 591 0.83 17.49 -14.40
C LYS A 591 0.12 16.46 -15.29
N ALA A 592 -1.08 16.79 -15.77
CA ALA A 592 -1.75 15.99 -16.79
C ALA A 592 -0.81 15.87 -18.00
N PRO A 593 -0.80 14.72 -18.70
CA PRO A 593 -0.05 14.57 -19.94
C PRO A 593 -0.43 15.65 -20.97
#